data_AF-A0A8T3LSU7-F1
#
_entry.id   AF-A0A8T3LSU7-F1
#
_cell.length_a   1.000
_cell.length_b   1.000
_cell.length_c   1.000
_cell.angle_alpha   90.00
_cell.angle_beta   90.00
_cell.angle_gamma   90.00
#
_symmetry.space_group_name_H-M   'P 1'
#
loop_
_entity.id
_entity.type
_entity.pdbx_description
1 polymer ?
#
loop_
_entity_poly.entity_id
_entity_poly.type
_entity_poly.pdbx_seq_one_letter_code
_entity_poly.pdbx_strand_id
1 'polypeptide(L)'
;MTPADGLEPIPVEGAAAVALPIGDVEFSLVLPVFEGPLQLLLNLIESRQLDVLTVPLAEVADAYVEHLARHPVDAANLSEFVGIAAHLIFLKSKRMLPAEPLPPLPTGSDEPDEEELRRRLLEYRALRDAAVALGQRDGLAPMMRREPRED
;
A
#
# COMPACT_ATOMS: atom_id res chain seq x y z
N MET A 1 36.45 26.69 6.53
CA MET A 1 36.24 25.38 7.20
C MET A 1 34.76 25.06 7.06
N THR A 2 34.47 23.99 6.34
CA THR A 2 33.23 23.64 5.63
C THR A 2 31.99 23.62 6.54
N PRO A 3 30.83 24.21 6.13
CA PRO A 3 29.57 23.94 6.79
C PRO A 3 29.06 22.56 6.34
N ALA A 4 28.57 21.77 7.30
CA ALA A 4 27.94 20.48 7.05
C ALA A 4 26.61 20.70 6.32
N ASP A 5 26.69 20.63 4.99
CA ASP A 5 25.55 20.47 4.08
C ASP A 5 25.27 18.97 3.92
N GLY A 6 24.00 18.61 3.77
CA GLY A 6 23.58 17.24 3.43
C GLY A 6 22.98 16.43 4.57
N LEU A 7 21.72 16.71 4.93
CA LEU A 7 20.79 15.59 5.04
C LEU A 7 20.32 15.32 3.62
N GLU A 8 20.91 14.30 2.98
CA GLU A 8 20.37 13.76 1.76
C GLU A 8 18.93 13.26 2.02
N PRO A 9 18.00 13.46 1.09
CA PRO A 9 16.66 12.90 1.21
C PRO A 9 16.77 11.39 1.40
N ILE A 10 16.08 10.86 2.42
CA ILE A 10 16.01 9.41 2.65
C ILE A 10 15.48 8.77 1.36
N PRO A 11 16.23 7.86 0.72
CA PRO A 11 15.75 7.20 -0.48
C PRO A 11 14.55 6.33 -0.09
N VAL A 12 13.38 6.66 -0.65
CA VAL A 12 12.23 5.75 -0.69
C VAL A 12 12.58 4.63 -1.67
N GLU A 13 13.20 3.56 -1.15
CA GLU A 13 13.50 2.33 -1.89
C GLU A 13 12.19 1.64 -2.28
N GLY A 14 11.71 1.98 -3.48
CA GLY A 14 10.46 1.46 -4.03
C GLY A 14 10.03 2.19 -5.30
N ALA A 15 10.96 2.68 -6.11
CA ALA A 15 10.63 3.30 -7.38
C ALA A 15 11.37 2.55 -8.49
N ALA A 16 10.75 1.51 -9.04
CA ALA A 16 11.20 0.95 -10.30
C ALA A 16 10.92 1.98 -11.40
N ALA A 17 11.90 2.84 -11.68
CA ALA A 17 11.86 3.76 -12.80
C ALA A 17 12.03 2.95 -14.09
N VAL A 18 10.97 2.86 -14.89
CA VAL A 18 11.05 2.27 -16.24
C VAL A 18 11.31 3.41 -17.20
N ALA A 19 12.55 3.50 -17.70
CA ALA A 19 12.90 4.44 -18.76
C ALA A 19 12.43 3.88 -20.11
N LEU A 20 11.41 4.50 -20.72
CA LEU A 20 10.97 4.20 -22.08
C LEU A 20 11.51 5.27 -23.02
N PRO A 21 12.34 4.92 -24.02
CA PRO A 21 12.83 5.89 -24.98
C PRO A 21 11.71 6.25 -25.98
N ILE A 22 11.18 7.48 -25.87
CA ILE A 22 10.34 8.09 -26.90
C ILE A 22 10.98 9.43 -27.31
N GLY A 23 11.85 9.40 -28.33
CA GLY A 23 12.55 10.58 -28.87
C GLY A 23 13.70 11.10 -28.00
N ASP A 24 14.16 12.32 -28.28
CA ASP A 24 15.31 12.99 -27.64
C ASP A 24 15.03 13.52 -26.21
N VAL A 25 13.93 13.09 -25.59
CA VAL A 25 13.53 13.49 -24.24
C VAL A 25 13.57 12.25 -23.34
N GLU A 26 14.51 12.22 -22.39
CA GLU A 26 14.54 11.21 -21.34
C GLU A 26 13.30 11.36 -20.44
N PHE A 27 12.31 10.48 -20.64
CA PHE A 27 11.12 10.42 -19.80
C PHE A 27 11.29 9.28 -18.78
N SER A 28 11.42 9.63 -17.50
CA SER A 28 11.43 8.66 -16.41
C SER A 28 9.99 8.42 -15.95
N LEU A 29 9.46 7.23 -16.24
CA LEU A 29 8.17 6.79 -15.73
C LEU A 29 8.40 6.04 -14.42
N VAL A 30 8.05 6.68 -13.30
CA VAL A 30 8.03 6.02 -11.99
C VAL A 30 6.69 5.31 -11.85
N LEU A 31 6.71 3.98 -11.88
CA LEU A 31 5.57 3.19 -11.45
C LEU A 31 5.55 3.16 -9.93
N PRO A 32 4.39 3.31 -9.28
CA PRO A 32 4.30 3.16 -7.84
C PRO A 32 4.64 1.72 -7.48
N VAL A 33 5.80 1.47 -6.85
CA VAL A 33 6.01 0.21 -6.13
C VAL A 33 5.27 0.38 -4.81
N PHE A 34 4.47 -0.62 -4.46
CA PHE A 34 3.66 -0.54 -3.25
C PHE A 34 4.50 -0.89 -2.03
N GLU A 35 4.54 0.02 -1.06
CA GLU A 35 5.17 -0.19 0.25
C GLU A 35 4.29 -1.07 1.17
N GLY A 36 3.95 -2.27 0.68
CA GLY A 36 3.29 -3.30 1.49
C GLY A 36 1.90 -3.74 0.99
N PRO A 37 1.39 -4.84 1.58
CA PRO A 37 0.21 -5.55 1.07
C PRO A 37 -1.10 -4.78 1.29
N LEU A 38 -1.22 -4.02 2.39
CA LEU A 38 -2.40 -3.20 2.66
C LEU A 38 -2.50 -2.02 1.68
N GLN A 39 -1.36 -1.40 1.33
CA GLN A 39 -1.33 -0.32 0.35
C GLN A 39 -1.72 -0.83 -1.04
N LEU A 40 -1.20 -1.99 -1.46
CA LEU A 40 -1.59 -2.62 -2.71
C LEU A 40 -3.10 -2.91 -2.72
N LEU A 41 -3.62 -3.55 -1.68
CA LEU A 41 -5.04 -3.90 -1.58
C LEU A 41 -5.94 -2.65 -1.63
N LEU A 42 -5.58 -1.60 -0.88
CA LEU A 42 -6.31 -0.34 -0.88
C LEU A 42 -6.30 0.32 -2.27
N ASN A 43 -5.16 0.32 -2.96
CA ASN A 43 -5.07 0.87 -4.33
C ASN A 43 -5.90 0.07 -5.35
N LEU A 44 -5.97 -1.26 -5.20
CA LEU A 44 -6.82 -2.10 -6.04
C LEU A 44 -8.31 -1.82 -5.81
N ILE A 45 -8.72 -1.50 -4.58
CA ILE A 45 -10.07 -1.07 -4.24
C ILE A 45 -10.36 0.31 -4.86
N GLU A 46 -9.48 1.28 -4.59
CA GLU A 46 -9.65 2.68 -5.03
C GLU A 46 -9.62 2.80 -6.58
N SER A 47 -8.73 2.07 -7.26
CA SER A 47 -8.62 2.10 -8.74
C SER A 47 -9.87 1.58 -9.46
N ARG A 48 -10.67 0.73 -8.78
CA ARG A 48 -11.95 0.23 -9.29
C ARG A 48 -13.14 1.09 -8.91
N GLN A 49 -12.89 2.24 -8.27
CA GLN A 49 -13.92 3.14 -7.73
C GLN A 49 -14.86 2.43 -6.74
N LEU A 50 -14.33 1.42 -6.03
CA LEU A 50 -15.05 0.70 -4.98
C LEU A 50 -14.81 1.38 -3.64
N ASP A 51 -15.81 1.36 -2.76
CA ASP A 51 -15.68 1.92 -1.42
C ASP A 51 -15.19 0.84 -0.44
N VAL A 52 -14.01 1.06 0.15
CA VAL A 52 -13.41 0.16 1.15
C VAL A 52 -14.31 -0.12 2.36
N LEU A 53 -15.33 0.70 2.63
CA LEU A 53 -16.29 0.46 3.72
C LEU A 53 -17.33 -0.61 3.36
N THR A 54 -17.70 -0.73 2.09
CA THR A 54 -18.83 -1.55 1.65
C THR A 54 -18.44 -2.66 0.69
N VAL A 55 -17.31 -2.50 0.01
CA VAL A 55 -16.83 -3.46 -0.97
C VAL A 55 -16.59 -4.80 -0.28
N PRO A 56 -17.10 -5.88 -0.86
CA PRO A 56 -16.81 -7.17 -0.32
C PRO A 56 -15.38 -7.60 -0.69
N LEU A 57 -14.50 -7.82 0.29
CA LEU A 57 -13.06 -7.97 0.02
C LEU A 57 -12.74 -9.19 -0.86
N ALA A 58 -13.60 -10.21 -0.83
CA ALA A 58 -13.55 -11.36 -1.71
C ALA A 58 -13.54 -11.01 -3.22
N GLU A 59 -14.16 -9.89 -3.62
CA GLU A 59 -14.19 -9.44 -5.03
C GLU A 59 -12.84 -8.89 -5.52
N VAL A 60 -11.96 -8.53 -4.58
CA VAL A 60 -10.64 -7.98 -4.87
C VAL A 60 -9.56 -9.09 -4.90
N ALA A 61 -9.89 -10.30 -4.44
CA ALA A 61 -8.97 -11.43 -4.34
C ALA A 61 -8.26 -11.74 -5.66
N ASP A 62 -9.00 -11.82 -6.77
CA ASP A 62 -8.42 -12.14 -8.08
C ASP A 62 -7.44 -11.05 -8.54
N ALA A 63 -7.81 -9.78 -8.33
CA ALA A 63 -6.96 -8.64 -8.68
C ALA A 63 -5.63 -8.68 -7.93
N TYR A 64 -5.72 -9.00 -6.65
CA TYR A 64 -4.58 -9.03 -5.75
C TYR A 64 -3.62 -10.15 -6.15
N VAL A 65 -4.12 -11.37 -6.37
CA VAL A 65 -3.32 -12.51 -6.81
C VAL A 65 -2.73 -12.28 -8.21
N GLU A 66 -3.53 -11.73 -9.12
CA GLU A 66 -3.07 -11.39 -10.48
C GLU A 66 -1.95 -10.35 -10.45
N HIS A 67 -2.05 -9.36 -9.56
CA HIS A 67 -1.00 -8.37 -9.37
C HIS A 67 0.30 -9.02 -8.90
N LEU A 68 0.24 -9.90 -7.91
CA LEU A 68 1.39 -10.65 -7.40
C LEU A 68 2.02 -11.57 -8.44
N ALA A 69 1.22 -12.14 -9.35
CA ALA A 69 1.74 -12.96 -10.43
C ALA A 69 2.48 -12.14 -11.51
N ARG A 70 2.05 -10.88 -11.72
CA ARG A 70 2.63 -10.00 -12.74
C ARG A 70 3.81 -9.16 -12.27
N HIS A 71 3.90 -8.89 -10.96
CA HIS A 71 4.93 -8.01 -10.40
C HIS A 71 5.74 -8.79 -9.36
N PRO A 72 7.07 -8.91 -9.55
CA PRO A 72 7.90 -9.58 -8.57
C PRO A 72 7.86 -8.80 -7.25
N VAL A 73 7.58 -9.52 -6.16
CA VAL A 73 7.68 -9.01 -4.79
C VAL A 73 9.00 -9.50 -4.21
N ASP A 74 9.71 -8.60 -3.53
CA ASP A 74 10.95 -8.96 -2.85
C ASP A 74 10.73 -10.07 -1.83
N ALA A 75 11.67 -11.03 -1.79
CA ALA A 75 11.58 -12.20 -0.92
C ALA A 75 11.41 -11.82 0.57
N ALA A 76 11.95 -10.67 0.98
CA ALA A 76 11.82 -10.15 2.35
C ALA A 76 10.36 -9.84 2.73
N ASN A 77 9.56 -9.36 1.79
CA ASN A 77 8.17 -8.94 2.03
C ASN A 77 7.15 -9.97 1.58
N LEU A 78 7.56 -10.99 0.80
CA LEU A 78 6.67 -11.97 0.17
C LEU A 78 5.73 -12.68 1.17
N SER A 79 6.19 -12.96 2.39
CA SER A 79 5.39 -13.63 3.42
C SER A 79 4.13 -12.83 3.79
N GLU A 80 4.24 -11.51 3.91
CA GLU A 80 3.11 -10.63 4.25
C GLU A 80 2.09 -10.57 3.10
N PHE A 81 2.58 -10.47 1.87
CA PHE A 81 1.72 -10.45 0.69
C PHE A 81 0.98 -11.78 0.50
N VAL A 82 1.66 -12.91 0.68
CA VAL A 82 1.04 -14.25 0.63
C VAL A 82 0.03 -14.42 1.75
N GLY A 83 0.30 -13.87 2.95
CA GLY A 83 -0.66 -13.89 4.07
C GLY A 83 -1.98 -13.21 3.71
N ILE A 84 -1.93 -12.01 3.13
CA ILE A 84 -3.14 -11.30 2.67
C ILE A 84 -3.79 -12.04 1.49
N ALA A 85 -3.02 -12.60 0.55
CA ALA A 85 -3.58 -13.39 -0.55
C ALA A 85 -4.37 -14.60 -0.02
N ALA A 86 -3.80 -15.35 0.92
CA ALA A 86 -4.45 -16.51 1.54
C ALA A 86 -5.74 -16.10 2.26
N HIS A 87 -5.73 -14.96 2.98
CA HIS A 87 -6.91 -14.39 3.61
C HIS A 87 -8.00 -14.10 2.56
N LEU A 88 -7.67 -13.38 1.49
CA LEU A 88 -8.65 -13.02 0.45
C LEU A 88 -9.23 -14.25 -0.27
N ILE A 89 -8.39 -15.24 -0.59
CA ILE A 89 -8.82 -16.51 -1.20
C ILE A 89 -9.76 -17.27 -0.24
N PHE A 90 -9.45 -17.29 1.06
CA PHE A 90 -10.32 -17.90 2.07
C PHE A 90 -11.70 -17.25 2.09
N LEU A 91 -11.76 -15.92 2.14
CA LEU A 91 -13.02 -15.17 2.12
C LEU A 91 -13.82 -15.44 0.84
N LYS A 92 -13.14 -15.49 -0.31
CA LYS A 92 -13.78 -15.81 -1.59
C LYS A 92 -14.36 -17.23 -1.58
N SER A 93 -13.59 -18.21 -1.13
CA SER A 93 -14.03 -19.61 -1.03
C SER A 93 -15.25 -19.76 -0.12
N LYS A 94 -15.21 -19.17 1.09
CA LYS A 94 -16.30 -19.23 2.08
C LYS A 94 -17.63 -18.70 1.52
N ARG A 95 -17.58 -17.70 0.64
CA ARG A 95 -18.78 -17.16 -0.01
C ARG A 95 -19.32 -17.99 -1.18
N MET A 96 -18.45 -18.73 -1.85
CA MET A 96 -18.84 -19.57 -2.99
C MET A 96 -19.39 -20.93 -2.53
N LEU A 97 -19.05 -21.36 -1.32
CA LEU A 97 -19.52 -22.63 -0.76
C LEU A 97 -21.01 -22.53 -0.38
N PRO A 98 -21.82 -23.57 -0.67
CA PRO A 98 -23.18 -23.69 -0.13
C PRO A 98 -23.13 -23.65 1.40
N ALA A 99 -24.20 -23.17 2.04
CA ALA A 99 -24.32 -23.04 3.50
C ALA A 99 -24.45 -24.38 4.25
N GLU A 100 -23.72 -25.41 3.83
CA GLU A 100 -23.52 -26.59 4.66
C GLU A 100 -22.70 -26.17 5.90
N PRO A 101 -23.12 -26.61 7.10
CA PRO A 101 -22.38 -26.30 8.31
C PRO A 101 -21.00 -26.96 8.20
N LEU A 102 -19.99 -26.14 7.89
CA LEU A 102 -18.60 -26.55 8.00
C LEU A 102 -18.35 -27.04 9.43
N PRO A 103 -17.61 -28.14 9.61
CA PRO A 103 -17.23 -28.56 10.95
C PRO A 103 -16.53 -27.38 11.65
N PRO A 104 -16.85 -27.11 12.93
CA PRO A 104 -16.23 -26.03 13.66
C PRO A 104 -14.72 -26.20 13.64
N LEU A 105 -14.02 -25.11 13.33
CA LEU A 105 -12.58 -25.09 13.39
C LEU A 105 -12.11 -25.40 14.82
N PRO A 106 -10.91 -26.00 14.98
CA PRO A 106 -10.34 -26.25 16.30
C PRO A 106 -10.28 -24.96 17.12
N THR A 107 -10.61 -25.05 18.40
CA THR A 107 -10.61 -23.93 19.35
C THR A 107 -9.24 -23.23 19.32
N GLY A 108 -9.23 -21.93 19.02
CA GLY A 108 -8.00 -21.14 18.88
C GLY A 108 -7.49 -20.97 17.44
N SER A 109 -8.27 -21.37 16.42
CA SER A 109 -7.95 -21.00 15.04
C SER A 109 -8.18 -19.50 14.82
N ASP A 110 -7.16 -18.79 14.36
CA ASP A 110 -7.29 -17.44 13.80
C ASP A 110 -7.93 -17.55 12.41
N GLU A 111 -9.25 -17.76 12.37
CA GLU A 111 -9.99 -17.76 11.11
C GLU A 111 -9.87 -16.38 10.47
N PRO A 112 -9.56 -16.30 9.17
CA PRO A 112 -9.51 -15.03 8.48
C PRO A 112 -10.87 -14.31 8.52
N ASP A 113 -10.90 -13.14 9.17
CA ASP A 113 -12.08 -12.30 9.32
C ASP A 113 -12.00 -11.06 8.39
N GLU A 114 -13.04 -10.90 7.57
CA GLU A 114 -13.16 -9.80 6.62
C GLU A 114 -13.24 -8.44 7.34
N GLU A 115 -13.90 -8.37 8.50
CA GLU A 115 -14.06 -7.11 9.23
C GLU A 115 -12.75 -6.67 9.89
N GLU A 116 -11.98 -7.64 10.42
CA GLU A 116 -10.63 -7.39 10.93
C GLU A 116 -9.72 -6.83 9.82
N LEU A 117 -9.74 -7.44 8.63
CA LEU A 117 -8.95 -6.96 7.50
C LEU A 117 -9.41 -5.56 7.04
N ARG A 118 -10.73 -5.32 7.00
CA ARG A 118 -11.31 -4.01 6.67
C ARG A 118 -10.88 -2.95 7.67
N ARG A 119 -10.90 -3.23 8.97
CA ARG A 119 -10.45 -2.31 10.01
C ARG A 119 -8.99 -1.89 9.78
N ARG A 120 -8.11 -2.86 9.52
CA ARG A 120 -6.69 -2.58 9.21
C ARG A 120 -6.51 -1.71 7.97
N LEU A 121 -7.32 -1.92 6.92
CA LEU A 121 -7.30 -1.07 5.72
C LEU A 121 -7.70 0.38 6.02
N LEU A 122 -8.74 0.57 6.85
CA LEU A 122 -9.19 1.90 7.25
C LEU A 122 -8.17 2.61 8.16
N GLU A 123 -7.57 1.89 9.10
CA GLU A 123 -6.48 2.40 9.94
C GLU A 123 -5.29 2.84 9.07
N TYR A 124 -4.87 1.98 8.14
CA TYR A 124 -3.81 2.28 7.20
C TYR A 124 -4.13 3.53 6.37
N ARG A 125 -5.34 3.61 5.80
CA ARG A 125 -5.80 4.77 5.03
C ARG A 125 -5.71 6.06 5.84
N ALA A 126 -6.20 6.05 7.08
CA ALA A 126 -6.19 7.22 7.95
C ALA A 126 -4.75 7.68 8.25
N LEU A 127 -3.84 6.74 8.53
CA LEU A 127 -2.43 7.03 8.77
C LEU A 127 -1.72 7.56 7.53
N ARG A 128 -1.95 6.94 6.36
CA ARG A 128 -1.44 7.40 5.06
C ARG A 128 -1.89 8.82 4.78
N ASP A 129 -3.19 9.09 4.90
CA ASP A 129 -3.78 10.40 4.61
C ASP A 129 -3.25 11.47 5.58
N ALA A 130 -3.07 11.11 6.86
CA ALA A 130 -2.45 11.99 7.86
C ALA A 130 -0.97 12.27 7.57
N ALA A 131 -0.20 11.26 7.16
CA ALA A 131 1.20 11.40 6.78
C ALA A 131 1.36 12.33 5.57
N VAL A 132 0.50 12.18 4.55
CA VAL A 132 0.45 13.08 3.39
C VAL A 132 0.12 14.51 3.83
N ALA A 133 -0.91 14.69 4.67
CA ALA A 133 -1.28 16.01 5.18
C ALA A 133 -0.17 16.66 6.01
N LEU A 134 0.59 15.88 6.79
CA LEU A 134 1.72 16.37 7.56
C LEU A 134 2.89 16.77 6.65
N GLY A 135 3.24 15.92 5.68
CA GLY A 135 4.29 16.23 4.70
C GLY A 135 4.01 17.53 3.92
N GLN A 136 2.75 17.80 3.58
CA GLN A 136 2.35 19.08 2.98
C GLN A 136 2.62 20.28 3.90
N ARG A 137 2.54 20.12 5.21
CA ARG A 137 2.77 21.19 6.20
C ARG A 137 4.25 21.41 6.49
N ASP A 138 5.04 20.34 6.51
CA ASP A 138 6.47 20.39 6.84
C ASP A 138 7.37 20.74 5.63
N GLY A 139 6.87 20.60 4.39
CA GLY A 139 7.67 20.74 3.16
C GLY A 139 7.10 21.61 2.03
N LEU A 140 5.97 22.32 2.22
CA LEU A 140 5.49 23.38 1.31
C LEU A 140 5.49 24.77 1.96
N ALA A 141 6.29 24.98 3.00
CA ALA A 141 6.65 26.32 3.45
C ALA A 141 7.96 26.75 2.76
N PRO A 142 7.93 27.41 1.58
CA PRO A 142 9.12 28.08 1.11
C PRO A 142 9.46 29.19 2.10
N MET A 143 10.67 29.13 2.65
CA MET A 143 11.45 30.30 3.06
C MET A 143 10.80 31.23 4.11
N MET A 144 10.84 30.85 5.39
CA MET A 144 11.17 31.85 6.40
C MET A 144 12.68 31.85 6.59
N ARG A 145 13.37 32.47 5.62
CA ARG A 145 14.70 33.03 5.84
C ARG A 145 14.52 34.05 6.96
N ARG A 146 14.86 33.70 8.19
CA ARG A 146 15.03 34.70 9.24
C ARG A 146 16.17 35.59 8.78
N GLU A 147 15.86 36.80 8.33
CA GLU A 147 16.92 37.78 8.11
C GLU A 147 17.65 37.98 9.44
N PRO A 148 18.99 38.00 9.42
CA PRO A 148 19.76 38.28 10.61
C PRO A 148 19.40 39.71 11.02
N ARG A 149 18.91 39.87 12.26
CA ARG A 149 18.83 41.18 12.89
C ARG A 149 20.26 41.69 13.04
N GLU A 150 20.62 42.70 12.27
CA GLU A 150 21.77 43.53 12.57
C GLU A 150 21.40 44.40 13.77
N ASP A 151 22.09 44.21 14.89
CA ASP A 151 22.31 45.20 15.96
C ASP A 151 23.79 45.11 16.37
#